data_AF-A0A0R3CG42-F1
#
_entry.id   AF-A0A0R3CG42-F1
#
_cell.length_a   1.000
_cell.length_b   1.000
_cell.length_c   1.000
_cell.angle_alpha   90.00
_cell.angle_beta   90.00
_cell.angle_gamma   90.00
#
_symmetry.space_group_name_H-M   'P 1'
#
loop_
_entity.id
_entity.type
_entity.pdbx_description
1 polymer ?
#
loop_
_entity_poly.entity_id
_entity_poly.type
_entity_poly.pdbx_seq_one_letter_code
_entity_poly.pdbx_strand_id
1 'polypeptide(L)'
;MISPTGEQFRQAISSILYENRGITVFTLYFAGHATVFDETLYLALVDTAVDRIPASAIGFPDVLRTTAGARPKQANFIIDACNAAGLGFDIGAILKRTIVGNSDTMGISFLASSAAEQSAEESPDGGRFTIEFTRILRGEVFVQQASPFLSLAEIAQRIQSTAKMGSQAISYWSLNLQGPNLFAKNTNFLGPAYAVDDIASRFKNQKIEVGKHAADFKSELAKIGTGISERTLAKRLENVFSEIEAEQRPSLIHGLAAGLKLELAEAQDAFLEARVHSVLLGQLLGLCPPIAQSSIVAEIIEWHREANGRAILRLNQALDSDRNALLDAGFSDLYELPIRISDIFGYCALLLIGQRTPSIQISNLVYEVAEKILRRYGNSVVALTDDQATGYLLFLEICRTNNWAALGEEIAGRLYHDLHRNFARCADYSLSADKQFIVLGERYENSYALTREIYSGPSDLTTVILSFCAILNLDEAIDDTLIEIDHTPVNYFIPTRVEQLGLCRDIEGTNYTLMLGHDFWRCIDLRRILYADIAPKLQQSASSLSWEARFCAAAGALALRDRQPWYIVRI
;
A
#
# COMPACT_ATOMS: atom_id res chain seq x y z
N MET A 1 -2.16 28.25 28.74
CA MET A 1 -1.46 28.65 29.99
C MET A 1 -0.08 29.16 29.61
N ILE A 2 0.46 30.14 30.32
CA ILE A 2 1.81 30.69 30.07
C ILE A 2 2.66 30.35 31.29
N SER A 3 3.81 29.70 31.09
CA SER A 3 4.78 29.29 32.13
C SER A 3 4.17 28.60 33.36
N PRO A 4 3.43 27.48 33.19
CA PRO A 4 2.81 26.78 34.32
C PRO A 4 3.83 26.01 35.16
N THR A 5 3.51 25.79 36.44
CA THR A 5 4.19 24.81 37.30
C THR A 5 3.72 23.38 37.01
N GLY A 6 4.48 22.38 37.46
CA GLY A 6 4.09 20.97 37.41
C GLY A 6 2.68 20.70 37.93
N GLU A 7 2.33 21.31 39.05
CA GLU A 7 1.03 21.14 39.66
C GLU A 7 -0.09 21.81 38.85
N GLN A 8 0.14 23.05 38.38
CA GLN A 8 -0.83 23.75 37.53
C GLN A 8 -1.10 23.01 36.24
N PHE A 9 -0.06 22.42 35.63
CA PHE A 9 -0.18 21.63 34.42
C PHE A 9 -1.02 20.36 34.64
N ARG A 10 -0.75 19.61 35.72
CA ARG A 10 -1.53 18.40 36.08
C ARG A 10 -3.00 18.73 36.35
N GLN A 11 -3.25 19.79 37.11
CA GLN A 11 -4.62 20.23 37.42
C GLN A 11 -5.39 20.64 36.17
N ALA A 12 -4.74 21.39 35.26
CA ALA A 12 -5.37 21.81 34.01
C ALA A 12 -5.71 20.61 33.10
N ILE A 13 -4.77 19.66 32.95
CA ILE A 13 -5.03 18.42 32.20
C ILE A 13 -6.19 17.64 32.84
N SER A 14 -6.17 17.47 34.17
CA SER A 14 -7.20 16.74 34.89
C SER A 14 -8.58 17.38 34.74
N SER A 15 -8.67 18.71 34.87
CA SER A 15 -9.92 19.45 34.70
C SER A 15 -10.47 19.29 33.29
N ILE A 16 -9.64 19.51 32.26
CA ILE A 16 -10.06 19.36 30.86
C ILE A 16 -10.56 17.94 30.58
N LEU A 17 -9.84 16.93 31.06
CA LEU A 17 -10.08 15.53 30.71
C LEU A 17 -11.20 14.86 31.51
N TYR A 18 -11.36 15.19 32.80
CA TYR A 18 -12.26 14.46 33.69
C TYR A 18 -13.48 15.26 34.15
N GLU A 19 -13.46 16.59 34.05
CA GLU A 19 -14.64 17.41 34.38
C GLU A 19 -15.61 17.51 33.18
N ASN A 20 -15.11 17.26 31.95
CA ASN A 20 -15.92 17.24 30.74
C ASN A 20 -16.35 15.81 30.38
N ARG A 21 -17.66 15.54 30.28
CA ARG A 21 -18.17 14.24 29.83
C ARG A 21 -18.18 14.15 28.30
N GLY A 22 -17.63 13.06 27.75
CA GLY A 22 -17.76 12.73 26.33
C GLY A 22 -16.79 13.48 25.41
N ILE A 23 -15.52 13.60 25.80
CA ILE A 23 -14.48 14.22 24.98
C ILE A 23 -14.31 13.44 23.68
N THR A 24 -14.63 14.06 22.55
CA THR A 24 -14.42 13.45 21.24
C THR A 24 -12.97 13.60 20.78
N VAL A 25 -12.40 14.79 20.97
CA VAL A 25 -11.02 15.09 20.56
C VAL A 25 -10.34 15.85 21.70
N PHE A 26 -9.20 15.34 22.13
CA PHE A 26 -8.28 16.04 23.02
C PHE A 26 -7.08 16.53 22.22
N THR A 27 -6.67 17.77 22.42
CA THR A 27 -5.46 18.32 21.81
C THR A 27 -4.60 18.97 22.88
N LEU A 28 -3.36 18.50 23.01
CA LEU A 28 -2.32 19.15 23.79
C LEU A 28 -1.35 19.83 22.84
N TYR A 29 -1.18 21.14 22.99
CA TYR A 29 -0.11 21.90 22.38
C TYR A 29 0.87 22.34 23.47
N PHE A 30 2.12 21.93 23.38
CA PHE A 30 3.19 22.31 24.29
C PHE A 30 4.29 23.03 23.51
N ALA A 31 4.66 24.24 23.94
CA ALA A 31 5.83 24.94 23.43
C ALA A 31 6.72 25.33 24.60
N GLY A 32 7.99 24.94 24.56
CA GLY A 32 8.93 25.19 25.65
C GLY A 32 10.13 24.25 25.64
N HIS A 33 10.80 24.11 26.78
CA HIS A 33 11.92 23.18 26.92
C HIS A 33 11.44 21.76 27.15
N ALA A 34 12.07 20.80 26.48
CA ALA A 34 11.93 19.40 26.76
C ALA A 34 13.31 18.72 26.67
N THR A 35 13.44 17.58 27.32
CA THR A 35 14.65 16.78 27.25
C THR A 35 14.32 15.30 27.33
N VAL A 36 15.23 14.47 26.85
CA VAL A 36 15.15 13.02 26.99
C VAL A 36 16.09 12.60 28.11
N PHE A 37 15.60 11.82 29.07
CA PHE A 37 16.40 11.23 30.13
C PHE A 37 15.97 9.77 30.31
N ASP A 38 16.94 8.85 30.26
CA ASP A 38 16.70 7.41 30.38
C ASP A 38 15.57 6.91 29.45
N GLU A 39 15.68 7.26 28.16
CA GLU A 39 14.70 6.91 27.12
C GLU A 39 13.28 7.51 27.30
N THR A 40 13.07 8.38 28.29
CA THR A 40 11.77 9.05 28.49
C THR A 40 11.83 10.53 28.14
N LEU A 41 10.81 11.03 27.42
CA LEU A 41 10.64 12.46 27.18
C LEU A 41 10.06 13.16 28.40
N TYR A 42 10.71 14.24 28.83
CA TYR A 42 10.27 15.11 29.92
C TYR A 42 9.96 16.52 29.41
N LEU A 43 8.76 17.02 29.74
CA LEU A 43 8.35 18.40 29.52
C LEU A 43 8.83 19.25 30.70
N ALA A 44 9.68 20.23 30.42
CA ALA A 44 10.18 21.14 31.44
C ALA A 44 9.19 22.29 31.65
N LEU A 45 8.82 22.48 32.91
CA LEU A 45 7.93 23.52 33.40
C LEU A 45 8.71 24.55 34.21
N VAL A 46 8.07 25.63 34.64
CA VAL A 46 8.78 26.75 35.27
C VAL A 46 9.50 26.37 36.57
N ASP A 47 9.04 25.32 37.25
CA ASP A 47 9.58 24.76 38.48
C ASP A 47 10.47 23.52 38.28
N THR A 48 10.83 23.20 37.03
CA THR A 48 11.74 22.10 36.71
C THR A 48 13.17 22.43 37.12
N ALA A 49 13.80 21.51 37.84
CA ALA A 49 15.19 21.61 38.29
C ALA A 49 16.09 20.72 37.42
N VAL A 50 17.06 21.35 36.75
CA VAL A 50 17.92 20.74 35.72
C VAL A 50 18.79 19.60 36.27
N ASP A 51 19.13 19.62 37.56
CA ASP A 51 19.91 18.59 38.25
C ASP A 51 19.08 17.37 38.67
N ARG A 52 17.75 17.43 38.55
CA ARG A 52 16.82 16.39 39.00
C ARG A 52 15.57 16.33 38.11
N ILE A 53 15.81 16.24 36.80
CA ILE A 53 14.78 16.26 35.75
C ILE A 53 13.70 15.19 35.99
N PRO A 54 14.03 13.90 36.27
CA PRO A 54 13.00 12.89 36.50
C PRO A 54 12.06 13.17 37.69
N ALA A 55 12.53 13.96 38.67
CA ALA A 55 11.78 14.27 39.89
C ALA A 55 11.00 15.59 39.82
N SER A 56 11.33 16.47 38.87
CA SER A 56 10.81 17.85 38.83
C SER A 56 10.17 18.26 37.49
N ALA A 57 10.45 17.54 36.40
CA ALA A 57 9.77 17.70 35.13
C ALA A 57 8.54 16.79 35.03
N ILE A 58 7.70 17.00 34.01
CA ILE A 58 6.58 16.11 33.71
C ILE A 58 7.01 15.08 32.69
N GLY A 59 7.04 13.80 33.10
CA GLY A 59 7.24 12.70 32.17
C GLY A 59 6.07 12.63 31.19
N PHE A 60 6.36 12.60 29.90
CA PHE A 60 5.34 12.46 28.87
C PHE A 60 4.48 11.19 29.01
N PRO A 61 5.01 10.05 29.51
CA PRO A 61 4.18 8.89 29.84
C PRO A 61 3.06 9.17 30.86
N ASP A 62 3.25 10.12 31.79
CA ASP A 62 2.19 10.52 32.73
C ASP A 62 1.06 11.28 32.04
N VAL A 63 1.41 12.17 31.10
CA VAL A 63 0.44 12.88 30.26
C VAL A 63 -0.40 11.87 29.49
N LEU A 64 0.25 10.91 28.83
CA LEU A 64 -0.43 9.88 28.05
C LEU A 64 -1.31 8.97 28.89
N ARG A 65 -0.85 8.54 30.07
CA ARG A 65 -1.66 7.75 31.01
C ARG A 65 -2.92 8.50 31.44
N THR A 66 -2.78 9.79 31.74
CA THR A 66 -3.88 10.64 32.16
C THR A 66 -4.89 10.82 31.02
N THR A 67 -4.41 11.10 29.80
CA THR A 67 -5.28 11.19 28.61
C THR A 67 -5.98 9.88 28.30
N ALA A 68 -5.26 8.75 28.31
CA ALA A 68 -5.82 7.44 28.08
C ALA A 68 -6.90 7.07 29.11
N GLY A 69 -6.71 7.43 30.38
CA GLY A 69 -7.69 7.20 31.44
C GLY A 69 -9.01 7.95 31.22
N ALA A 70 -8.98 9.11 30.55
CA ALA A 70 -10.15 9.90 30.22
C ALA A 70 -10.88 9.45 28.94
N ARG A 71 -10.24 8.58 28.14
CA ARG A 71 -10.82 7.93 26.95
C ARG A 71 -11.41 8.89 25.90
N PRO A 72 -10.68 9.91 25.43
CA PRO A 72 -11.11 10.64 24.25
C PRO A 72 -11.10 9.71 23.02
N LYS A 73 -11.95 9.96 22.01
CA LYS A 73 -11.91 9.19 20.75
C LYS A 73 -10.60 9.42 19.99
N GLN A 74 -10.11 10.66 19.99
CA GLN A 74 -8.84 11.06 19.39
C GLN A 74 -8.05 11.92 20.38
N ALA A 75 -6.74 11.68 20.48
CA ALA A 75 -5.79 12.52 21.20
C ALA A 75 -4.69 13.01 20.25
N ASN A 76 -4.52 14.32 20.16
CA ASN A 76 -3.54 15.00 19.34
C ASN A 76 -2.52 15.68 20.25
N PHE A 77 -1.24 15.41 20.02
CA PHE A 77 -0.15 15.96 20.83
C PHE A 77 0.81 16.69 19.89
N ILE A 78 0.91 18.00 20.06
CA ILE A 78 1.80 18.85 19.29
C ILE A 78 2.86 19.41 20.24
N ILE A 79 4.11 19.03 20.03
CA ILE A 79 5.23 19.35 20.93
C ILE A 79 6.24 20.20 20.17
N ASP A 80 6.27 21.50 20.45
CA ASP A 80 7.27 22.44 19.98
C ASP A 80 8.39 22.61 21.03
N ALA A 81 9.36 21.70 21.02
CA ALA A 81 10.44 21.67 21.99
C ALA A 81 11.70 21.00 21.41
N CYS A 82 12.84 21.15 22.07
CA CYS A 82 14.05 20.40 21.75
C CYS A 82 13.89 18.90 22.10
N ASN A 83 14.53 18.03 21.32
CA ASN A 83 14.51 16.58 21.47
C ASN A 83 13.09 15.98 21.44
N ALA A 84 12.15 16.64 20.79
CA ALA A 84 10.72 16.35 20.92
C ALA A 84 10.34 14.98 20.33
N ALA A 85 11.08 14.44 19.36
CA ALA A 85 10.85 13.09 18.85
C ALA A 85 11.42 11.97 19.75
N GLY A 86 12.06 12.29 20.88
CA GLY A 86 12.42 11.30 21.91
C GLY A 86 11.22 10.57 22.51
N LEU A 87 10.02 11.06 22.22
CA LEU A 87 8.74 10.40 22.44
C LEU A 87 8.66 8.99 21.83
N GLY A 88 9.39 8.71 20.74
CA GLY A 88 9.43 7.41 20.06
C GLY A 88 9.85 6.23 20.94
N PHE A 89 10.70 6.48 21.94
CA PHE A 89 11.22 5.47 22.87
C PHE A 89 10.15 4.96 23.85
N ASP A 90 9.23 5.84 24.28
CA ASP A 90 8.18 5.52 25.26
C ASP A 90 6.95 4.82 24.65
N ILE A 91 6.78 4.88 23.32
CA ILE A 91 5.58 4.41 22.61
C ILE A 91 5.33 2.91 22.83
N GLY A 92 6.37 2.07 22.80
CA GLY A 92 6.25 0.61 22.93
C GLY A 92 5.71 0.15 24.29
N ALA A 93 6.14 0.81 25.38
CA ALA A 93 5.71 0.52 26.74
C ALA A 93 4.27 1.02 27.01
N ILE A 94 3.90 2.13 26.39
CA ILE A 94 2.59 2.79 26.56
C ILE A 94 1.50 2.05 25.78
N LEU A 95 1.78 1.64 24.54
CA LEU A 95 0.84 0.89 23.71
C LEU A 95 0.45 -0.45 24.35
N LYS A 96 1.38 -1.17 24.99
CA LYS A 96 1.07 -2.40 25.72
C LYS A 96 0.03 -2.23 26.85
N ARG A 97 -0.15 -1.02 27.41
CA ARG A 97 -1.10 -0.79 28.52
C ARG A 97 -2.39 -0.11 28.09
N THR A 98 -2.36 0.73 27.06
CA THR A 98 -3.57 1.35 26.49
C THR A 98 -4.39 0.36 25.65
N ILE A 99 -3.75 -0.68 25.11
CA ILE A 99 -4.34 -1.67 24.19
C ILE A 99 -4.83 -2.93 24.93
N VAL A 100 -4.19 -3.32 26.04
CA VAL A 100 -4.54 -4.55 26.75
C VAL A 100 -5.78 -4.34 27.64
N GLY A 101 -6.96 -4.63 27.07
CA GLY A 101 -8.12 -5.09 27.84
C GLY A 101 -9.39 -4.24 27.88
N ASN A 102 -9.63 -3.24 27.02
CA ASN A 102 -10.90 -2.50 27.01
C ASN A 102 -11.42 -2.12 25.61
N SER A 103 -12.74 -2.01 25.49
CA SER A 103 -13.56 -1.89 24.26
C SER A 103 -13.54 -0.53 23.54
N ASP A 104 -12.87 0.50 24.07
CA ASP A 104 -12.80 1.83 23.46
C ASP A 104 -11.33 2.24 23.20
N THR A 105 -10.80 1.94 22.00
CA THR A 105 -9.42 2.31 21.61
C THR A 105 -9.29 3.75 21.17
N MET A 106 -8.57 4.58 21.93
CA MET A 106 -8.24 5.97 21.59
C MET A 106 -7.30 6.05 20.36
N GLY A 107 -7.67 6.84 19.35
CA GLY A 107 -6.77 7.26 18.28
C GLY A 107 -5.75 8.27 18.80
N ILE A 108 -4.48 8.16 18.40
CA ILE A 108 -3.38 9.00 18.90
C ILE A 108 -2.58 9.53 17.73
N SER A 109 -2.36 10.84 17.69
CA SER A 109 -1.48 11.50 16.72
C SER A 109 -0.47 12.39 17.44
N PHE A 110 0.80 12.30 17.05
CA PHE A 110 1.90 13.10 17.55
C PHE A 110 2.51 13.92 16.42
N LEU A 111 2.77 15.19 16.69
CA LEU A 111 3.55 16.07 15.84
C LEU A 111 4.60 16.76 16.71
N ALA A 112 5.87 16.44 16.47
CA ALA A 112 7.01 17.00 17.18
C ALA A 112 7.77 17.95 16.25
N SER A 113 8.17 19.10 16.80
CA SER A 113 8.89 20.11 16.02
C SER A 113 10.33 19.74 15.73
N SER A 114 10.95 18.82 16.46
CA SER A 114 12.35 18.41 16.28
C SER A 114 12.52 16.90 16.39
N ALA A 115 13.53 16.35 15.71
CA ALA A 115 13.98 14.98 15.91
C ALA A 115 14.56 14.75 17.33
N ALA A 116 14.76 13.49 17.72
CA ALA A 116 15.13 13.12 19.08
C ALA A 116 16.51 13.67 19.52
N GLU A 117 17.38 13.95 18.56
CA GLU A 117 18.73 14.50 18.76
C GLU A 117 18.87 15.95 18.26
N GLN A 118 17.75 16.63 17.99
CA GLN A 118 17.75 17.98 17.42
C GLN A 118 17.08 18.99 18.35
N SER A 119 17.54 20.23 18.27
CA SER A 119 16.92 21.36 18.96
C SER A 119 15.80 21.97 18.10
N ALA A 120 14.74 22.45 18.76
CA ALA A 120 13.78 23.33 18.11
C ALA A 120 14.35 24.74 17.98
N GLU A 121 14.19 25.36 16.81
CA GLU A 121 14.71 26.69 16.52
C GLU A 121 13.64 27.77 16.75
N GLU A 122 14.06 28.88 17.36
CA GLU A 122 13.23 30.08 17.54
C GLU A 122 13.70 31.21 16.61
N SER A 123 12.75 32.05 16.21
CA SER A 123 12.99 33.31 15.51
C SER A 123 12.49 34.48 16.38
N PRO A 124 12.82 35.73 16.05
CA PRO A 124 12.29 36.90 16.76
C PRO A 124 10.75 36.98 16.81
N ASP A 125 10.08 36.35 15.83
CA ASP A 125 8.62 36.31 15.71
C ASP A 125 7.99 35.10 16.42
N GLY A 126 8.80 34.23 17.04
CA GLY A 126 8.39 32.99 17.73
C GLY A 126 9.07 31.72 17.20
N GLY A 127 8.69 30.57 17.74
CA GLY A 127 9.17 29.24 17.31
C GLY A 127 8.92 29.00 15.83
N ARG A 128 9.94 28.57 15.06
CA ARG A 128 9.83 28.40 13.60
C ARG A 128 8.71 27.44 13.22
N PHE A 129 8.61 26.33 13.96
CA PHE A 129 7.52 25.37 13.83
C PHE A 129 6.17 26.00 14.14
N THR A 130 6.02 26.65 15.30
CA THR A 130 4.78 27.34 15.71
C THR A 130 4.28 28.30 14.61
N ILE A 131 5.19 29.07 14.01
CA ILE A 131 4.85 30.04 12.96
C ILE A 131 4.27 29.32 11.74
N GLU A 132 4.99 28.35 11.16
CA GLU A 132 4.52 27.65 9.95
C GLU A 132 3.26 26.82 10.22
N PHE A 133 3.17 26.17 11.38
CA PHE A 133 1.96 25.46 11.82
C PHE A 133 0.74 26.39 11.85
N THR A 134 0.89 27.58 12.45
CA THR A 134 -0.20 28.56 12.54
C THR A 134 -0.59 29.13 11.17
N ARG A 135 0.38 29.36 10.28
CA ARG A 135 0.12 29.84 8.91
C ARG A 135 -0.71 28.84 8.11
N ILE A 136 -0.45 27.53 8.26
CA ILE A 136 -1.26 26.48 7.65
C ILE A 136 -2.69 26.49 8.22
N LEU A 137 -2.84 26.59 9.55
CA LEU A 137 -4.17 26.62 10.19
C LEU A 137 -5.01 27.84 9.80
N ARG A 138 -4.36 28.96 9.47
CA ARG A 138 -5.02 30.18 8.96
C ARG A 138 -5.34 30.11 7.46
N GLY A 139 -4.87 29.10 6.75
CA GLY A 139 -5.05 28.96 5.30
C GLY A 139 -4.09 29.80 4.46
N GLU A 140 -3.09 30.44 5.07
CA GLU A 140 -2.08 31.25 4.37
C GLU A 140 -1.13 30.38 3.54
N VAL A 141 -1.02 29.10 3.91
CA VAL A 141 -0.23 28.09 3.19
C VAL A 141 -1.19 27.05 2.63
N PHE A 142 -1.15 26.88 1.31
CA PHE A 142 -1.89 25.83 0.62
C PHE A 142 -1.37 24.45 1.01
N VAL A 143 -2.29 23.54 1.41
CA VAL A 143 -2.01 22.12 1.67
C VAL A 143 -2.70 21.26 0.62
N GLN A 144 -4.03 21.25 0.60
CA GLN A 144 -4.87 20.50 -0.34
C GLN A 144 -6.29 21.10 -0.42
N GLN A 145 -7.11 20.67 -1.38
CA GLN A 145 -8.49 21.15 -1.58
C GLN A 145 -9.54 20.02 -1.63
N ALA A 146 -9.10 18.76 -1.57
CA ALA A 146 -9.89 17.56 -1.79
C ALA A 146 -10.67 17.11 -0.54
N SER A 147 -10.14 17.37 0.67
CA SER A 147 -10.75 17.00 1.94
C SER A 147 -11.12 18.23 2.79
N PRO A 148 -12.27 18.21 3.47
CA PRO A 148 -12.75 19.33 4.31
C PRO A 148 -11.95 19.53 5.61
N PHE A 149 -11.10 18.57 5.98
CA PHE A 149 -10.25 18.64 7.16
C PHE A 149 -8.81 18.35 6.80
N LEU A 150 -7.90 18.96 7.55
CA LEU A 150 -6.48 18.65 7.58
C LEU A 150 -6.19 17.73 8.76
N SER A 151 -5.41 16.70 8.48
CA SER A 151 -4.77 15.84 9.48
C SER A 151 -3.45 16.44 9.95
N LEU A 152 -2.98 16.03 11.12
CA LEU A 152 -1.64 16.40 11.59
C LEU A 152 -0.54 15.88 10.64
N ALA A 153 -0.78 14.76 9.94
CA ALA A 153 0.11 14.21 8.91
C ALA A 153 0.33 15.20 7.76
N GLU A 154 -0.76 15.67 7.15
CA GLU A 154 -0.70 16.61 6.02
C GLU A 154 -0.04 17.93 6.43
N ILE A 155 -0.32 18.39 7.66
CA ILE A 155 0.31 19.59 8.21
C ILE A 155 1.82 19.37 8.39
N ALA A 156 2.22 18.23 8.96
CA ALA A 156 3.63 17.88 9.16
C ALA A 156 4.41 17.88 7.84
N GLN A 157 3.88 17.18 6.83
CA GLN A 157 4.49 17.10 5.50
C GLN A 157 4.64 18.49 4.88
N ARG A 158 3.63 19.36 5.04
CA ARG A 158 3.70 20.71 4.49
C ARG A 158 4.76 21.55 5.18
N ILE A 159 4.84 21.49 6.51
CA ILE A 159 5.88 22.20 7.28
C ILE A 159 7.26 21.71 6.86
N GLN A 160 7.47 20.39 6.76
CA GLN A 160 8.74 19.79 6.38
C GLN A 160 9.17 20.16 4.95
N SER A 161 8.22 20.33 4.03
CA SER A 161 8.50 20.82 2.67
C SER A 161 8.91 22.30 2.60
N THR A 162 8.82 23.04 3.70
CA THR A 162 9.08 24.48 3.72
C THR A 162 10.56 24.76 3.99
N ALA A 163 11.24 25.40 3.04
CA ALA A 163 12.66 25.76 3.14
C ALA A 163 13.04 26.61 4.37
N LYS A 164 12.05 27.20 5.06
CA LYS A 164 12.22 28.00 6.28
C LYS A 164 12.50 27.18 7.54
N MET A 165 12.37 25.85 7.50
CA MET A 165 12.65 24.97 8.64
C MET A 165 14.15 24.75 8.90
N GLY A 166 15.04 25.20 8.01
CA GLY A 166 16.49 25.13 8.25
C GLY A 166 16.97 23.69 8.46
N SER A 167 17.60 23.43 9.62
CA SER A 167 18.16 22.11 10.00
C SER A 167 17.20 21.24 10.83
N GLN A 168 16.04 21.79 11.19
CA GLN A 168 15.08 21.18 12.10
C GLN A 168 14.17 20.17 11.36
N ALA A 169 14.28 18.90 11.71
CA ALA A 169 13.45 17.82 11.17
C ALA A 169 12.15 17.67 11.98
N ILE A 170 11.02 17.78 11.29
CA ILE A 170 9.70 17.52 11.87
C ILE A 170 9.52 16.01 12.00
N SER A 171 9.04 15.56 13.16
CA SER A 171 8.68 14.16 13.37
C SER A 171 7.17 14.04 13.55
N TYR A 172 6.54 13.17 12.78
CA TYR A 172 5.12 12.86 12.90
C TYR A 172 4.91 11.37 13.12
N TRP A 173 3.91 11.04 13.92
CA TRP A 173 3.46 9.67 14.09
C TRP A 173 1.96 9.63 14.35
N SER A 174 1.27 8.60 13.88
CA SER A 174 -0.12 8.38 14.25
C SER A 174 -0.50 6.91 14.30
N LEU A 175 -1.36 6.61 15.26
CA LEU A 175 -2.17 5.39 15.28
C LEU A 175 -3.63 5.82 15.35
N ASN A 176 -4.36 5.70 14.25
CA ASN A 176 -5.79 5.89 14.26
C ASN A 176 -6.51 4.58 13.86
N LEU A 177 -7.22 4.01 14.82
CA LEU A 177 -8.05 2.81 14.65
C LEU A 177 -9.55 3.14 14.77
N GLN A 178 -9.93 4.43 14.75
CA GLN A 178 -11.32 4.87 14.86
C GLN A 178 -11.79 5.69 13.65
N GLY A 179 -10.98 5.82 12.60
CA GLY A 179 -11.32 6.50 11.33
C GLY A 179 -10.25 7.49 10.86
N PRO A 180 -10.58 8.46 10.00
CA PRO A 180 -9.63 9.46 9.54
C PRO A 180 -9.21 10.45 10.64
N ASN A 181 -7.94 10.86 10.63
CA ASN A 181 -7.39 11.86 11.54
C ASN A 181 -7.91 13.26 11.21
N LEU A 182 -9.06 13.64 11.79
CA LEU A 182 -9.59 15.00 11.67
C LEU A 182 -8.93 15.91 12.73
N PHE A 183 -8.04 16.81 12.32
CA PHE A 183 -7.40 17.74 13.24
C PHE A 183 -7.93 19.17 13.10
N ALA A 184 -7.81 19.77 11.92
CA ALA A 184 -8.20 21.15 11.68
C ALA A 184 -9.12 21.26 10.46
N LYS A 185 -9.96 22.29 10.41
CA LYS A 185 -10.76 22.58 9.21
C LYS A 185 -9.82 22.99 8.07
N ASN A 186 -10.02 22.42 6.88
CA ASN A 186 -9.31 22.86 5.70
C ASN A 186 -9.96 24.13 5.14
N THR A 187 -9.28 25.27 5.31
CA THR A 187 -9.71 26.58 4.80
C THR A 187 -9.72 26.68 3.28
N ASN A 188 -8.97 25.80 2.60
CA ASN A 188 -8.84 25.77 1.14
C ASN A 188 -9.75 24.73 0.47
N PHE A 189 -10.65 24.09 1.21
CA PHE A 189 -11.57 23.10 0.68
C PHE A 189 -12.57 23.72 -0.31
N LEU A 190 -12.68 23.11 -1.50
CA LEU A 190 -13.56 23.60 -2.58
C LEU A 190 -14.94 22.90 -2.62
N GLY A 191 -15.20 21.95 -1.73
CA GLY A 191 -16.49 21.26 -1.67
C GLY A 191 -17.57 22.03 -0.89
N PRO A 192 -18.83 21.56 -0.98
CA PRO A 192 -19.95 22.23 -0.32
C PRO A 192 -19.84 22.18 1.21
N ALA A 193 -20.23 23.27 1.88
CA ALA A 193 -20.10 23.43 3.34
C ALA A 193 -20.80 22.32 4.15
N TYR A 194 -21.89 21.74 3.64
CA TYR A 194 -22.61 20.64 4.30
C TYR A 194 -21.84 19.30 4.31
N ALA A 195 -20.85 19.11 3.42
CA ALA A 195 -20.02 17.91 3.40
C ALA A 195 -19.13 17.81 4.66
N VAL A 196 -18.75 18.95 5.24
CA VAL A 196 -17.94 19.05 6.46
C VAL A 196 -18.70 18.46 7.66
N ASP A 197 -19.99 18.82 7.78
CA ASP A 197 -20.85 18.40 8.91
C ASP A 197 -21.34 16.95 8.75
N ASP A 198 -21.64 16.50 7.52
CA ASP A 198 -22.03 15.13 7.23
C ASP A 198 -20.87 14.15 7.52
N ILE A 199 -19.65 14.45 7.04
CA ILE A 199 -18.44 13.65 7.31
C ILE A 199 -18.18 13.58 8.82
N ALA A 200 -18.15 14.72 9.52
CA ALA A 200 -17.91 14.74 10.97
C ALA A 200 -18.99 14.00 11.77
N SER A 201 -20.26 14.02 11.32
CA SER A 201 -21.37 13.32 11.99
C SER A 201 -21.34 11.81 11.79
N ARG A 202 -20.96 11.32 10.59
CA ARG A 202 -20.79 9.89 10.30
C ARG A 202 -19.72 9.23 11.16
N PHE A 203 -18.61 9.94 11.43
CA PHE A 203 -17.52 9.44 12.27
C PHE A 203 -17.78 9.58 13.78
N LYS A 204 -18.54 10.59 14.22
CA LYS A 204 -18.89 10.77 15.64
C LYS A 204 -19.67 9.59 16.23
N ASN A 205 -20.35 8.79 15.41
CA ASN A 205 -21.23 7.70 15.87
C ASN A 205 -20.60 6.30 15.86
N GLN A 206 -19.34 6.15 15.41
CA GLN A 206 -18.68 4.84 15.44
C GLN A 206 -18.08 4.58 16.84
N LYS A 207 -18.43 3.43 17.42
CA LYS A 207 -17.73 2.78 18.54
C LYS A 207 -17.09 1.54 17.96
N ILE A 208 -15.76 1.51 17.90
CA ILE A 208 -15.04 0.39 17.30
C ILE A 208 -14.22 -0.31 18.38
N GLU A 209 -14.54 -1.59 18.63
CA GLU A 209 -13.86 -2.43 19.61
C GLU A 209 -12.58 -3.03 19.00
N VAL A 210 -11.53 -2.23 18.77
CA VAL A 210 -10.27 -2.68 18.09
C VAL A 210 -9.16 -3.11 19.07
N GLY A 211 -9.38 -2.96 20.38
CA GLY A 211 -8.35 -3.09 21.42
C GLY A 211 -7.59 -4.42 21.42
N LYS A 212 -8.21 -5.51 20.99
CA LYS A 212 -7.58 -6.84 21.04
C LYS A 212 -6.54 -7.07 19.94
N HIS A 213 -6.61 -6.36 18.82
CA HIS A 213 -5.81 -6.66 17.61
C HIS A 213 -4.82 -5.54 17.21
N ALA A 214 -4.89 -4.37 17.84
CA ALA A 214 -4.06 -3.22 17.53
C ALA A 214 -2.55 -3.48 17.69
N ALA A 215 -2.15 -4.31 18.64
CA ALA A 215 -0.75 -4.67 18.87
C ALA A 215 -0.20 -5.61 17.79
N ASP A 216 -0.98 -6.61 17.37
CA ASP A 216 -0.61 -7.54 16.30
C ASP A 216 -0.51 -6.82 14.96
N PHE A 217 -1.45 -5.92 14.72
CA PHE A 217 -1.46 -5.04 13.56
C PHE A 217 -0.21 -4.15 13.55
N LYS A 218 0.12 -3.48 14.66
CA LYS A 218 1.35 -2.69 14.79
C LYS A 218 2.63 -3.49 14.63
N SER A 219 2.67 -4.73 15.11
CA SER A 219 3.87 -5.58 14.94
C SER A 219 4.19 -5.85 13.47
N GLU A 220 3.21 -5.79 12.59
CA GLU A 220 3.39 -6.01 11.15
C GLU A 220 3.55 -4.69 10.42
N LEU A 221 2.84 -3.65 10.85
CA LEU A 221 3.08 -2.30 10.38
C LEU A 221 4.50 -1.82 10.71
N ALA A 222 5.07 -2.23 11.85
CA ALA A 222 6.46 -1.95 12.20
C ALA A 222 7.47 -2.67 11.29
N LYS A 223 7.07 -3.75 10.62
CA LYS A 223 7.91 -4.47 9.64
C LYS A 223 7.85 -3.84 8.25
N ILE A 224 6.96 -2.86 8.02
CA ILE A 224 6.81 -2.15 6.75
C ILE A 224 8.11 -1.50 6.33
N GLY A 225 8.86 -0.90 7.26
CA GLY A 225 10.15 -0.29 6.98
C GLY A 225 11.24 -1.28 6.51
N THR A 226 11.06 -2.59 6.76
CA THR A 226 12.04 -3.65 6.40
C THR A 226 11.61 -4.50 5.20
N GLY A 227 10.46 -4.19 4.59
CA GLY A 227 9.83 -5.00 3.53
C GLY A 227 8.67 -5.84 4.05
N ILE A 228 7.55 -5.84 3.31
CA ILE A 228 6.32 -6.57 3.65
C ILE A 228 6.10 -7.68 2.64
N SER A 229 5.63 -8.83 3.11
CA SER A 229 4.92 -9.79 2.27
C SER A 229 3.44 -9.40 2.18
N GLU A 230 2.98 -9.00 1.00
CA GLU A 230 1.60 -8.58 0.72
C GLU A 230 0.58 -9.64 1.15
N ARG A 231 0.88 -10.92 0.88
CA ARG A 231 0.06 -12.06 1.33
C ARG A 231 -0.01 -12.14 2.86
N THR A 232 1.11 -11.94 3.55
CA THR A 232 1.15 -11.95 5.01
C THR A 232 0.31 -10.81 5.59
N LEU A 233 0.39 -9.62 4.98
CA LEU A 233 -0.45 -8.49 5.34
C LEU A 233 -1.94 -8.80 5.10
N ALA A 234 -2.30 -9.24 3.91
CA ALA A 234 -3.68 -9.59 3.53
C ALA A 234 -4.29 -10.65 4.47
N LYS A 235 -3.59 -11.76 4.72
CA LYS A 235 -4.04 -12.83 5.62
C LYS A 235 -4.29 -12.33 7.04
N ARG A 236 -3.46 -11.40 7.51
CA ARG A 236 -3.63 -10.82 8.84
C ARG A 236 -4.80 -9.85 8.90
N LEU A 237 -4.97 -9.01 7.87
CA LEU A 237 -6.14 -8.16 7.75
C LEU A 237 -7.42 -8.99 7.77
N GLU A 238 -7.47 -10.10 7.03
CA GLU A 238 -8.61 -11.03 7.05
C GLU A 238 -8.90 -11.59 8.43
N ASN A 239 -7.86 -12.08 9.12
CA ASN A 239 -8.01 -12.61 10.47
C ASN A 239 -8.55 -11.54 11.43
N VAL A 240 -7.98 -10.34 11.41
CA VAL A 240 -8.41 -9.23 12.28
C VAL A 240 -9.83 -8.78 11.95
N PHE A 241 -10.16 -8.59 10.67
CA PHE A 241 -11.48 -8.11 10.26
C PHE A 241 -12.56 -9.18 10.38
N SER A 242 -12.21 -10.47 10.47
CA SER A 242 -13.18 -11.54 10.73
C SER A 242 -13.85 -11.39 12.11
N GLU A 243 -13.17 -10.80 13.09
CA GLU A 243 -13.70 -10.51 14.44
C GLU A 243 -14.41 -9.15 14.53
N ILE A 244 -14.47 -8.37 13.44
CA ILE A 244 -15.03 -7.01 13.41
C ILE A 244 -16.32 -6.99 12.57
N GLU A 245 -17.33 -6.27 13.02
CA GLU A 245 -18.60 -6.06 12.30
C GLU A 245 -18.37 -5.49 10.89
N ALA A 246 -19.06 -6.04 9.90
CA ALA A 246 -18.82 -5.75 8.49
C ALA A 246 -18.95 -4.26 8.14
N GLU A 247 -19.86 -3.55 8.79
CA GLU A 247 -20.14 -2.12 8.61
C GLU A 247 -19.00 -1.22 9.13
N GLN A 248 -18.16 -1.72 10.05
CA GLN A 248 -17.06 -0.96 10.66
C GLN A 248 -15.74 -1.09 9.89
N ARG A 249 -15.57 -2.19 9.15
CA ARG A 249 -14.35 -2.52 8.40
C ARG A 249 -13.90 -1.42 7.40
N PRO A 250 -14.78 -0.77 6.61
CA PRO A 250 -14.37 0.26 5.66
C PRO A 250 -13.62 1.42 6.32
N SER A 251 -14.14 1.94 7.43
CA SER A 251 -13.55 3.08 8.14
C SER A 251 -12.21 2.73 8.78
N LEU A 252 -12.03 1.47 9.17
CA LEU A 252 -10.76 0.96 9.69
C LEU A 252 -9.70 0.82 8.60
N ILE A 253 -10.06 0.25 7.46
CA ILE A 253 -9.15 0.13 6.30
C ILE A 253 -8.75 1.52 5.82
N HIS A 254 -9.69 2.47 5.81
CA HIS A 254 -9.41 3.87 5.49
C HIS A 254 -8.45 4.53 6.48
N GLY A 255 -8.72 4.42 7.78
CA GLY A 255 -7.86 4.96 8.83
C GLY A 255 -6.44 4.37 8.79
N LEU A 256 -6.34 3.08 8.45
CA LEU A 256 -5.06 2.41 8.22
C LEU A 256 -4.31 3.01 7.03
N ALA A 257 -4.95 3.08 5.87
CA ALA A 257 -4.34 3.64 4.66
C ALA A 257 -3.87 5.08 4.89
N ALA A 258 -4.69 5.90 5.55
CA ALA A 258 -4.36 7.28 5.90
C ALA A 258 -3.19 7.38 6.88
N GLY A 259 -3.17 6.52 7.91
CA GLY A 259 -2.12 6.51 8.94
C GLY A 259 -0.75 6.09 8.39
N LEU A 260 -0.72 5.15 7.45
CA LEU A 260 0.52 4.64 6.86
C LEU A 260 1.06 5.50 5.71
N LYS A 261 0.26 6.42 5.16
CA LYS A 261 0.62 7.17 3.96
C LYS A 261 2.00 7.85 4.06
N LEU A 262 2.31 8.45 5.21
CA LEU A 262 3.60 9.12 5.40
C LEU A 262 4.76 8.14 5.56
N GLU A 263 4.60 7.13 6.41
CA GLU A 263 5.64 6.11 6.66
C GLU A 263 5.99 5.35 5.36
N LEU A 264 4.98 5.05 4.54
CA LEU A 264 5.16 4.37 3.25
C LEU A 264 5.80 5.27 2.18
N ALA A 265 5.50 6.57 2.16
CA ALA A 265 6.04 7.50 1.18
C ALA A 265 7.56 7.74 1.35
N GLU A 266 8.07 7.53 2.57
CA GLU A 266 9.49 7.61 2.92
C GLU A 266 10.23 6.27 2.85
N ALA A 267 9.53 5.17 2.50
CA ALA A 267 10.14 3.87 2.37
C ALA A 267 11.23 3.84 1.28
N GLN A 268 12.26 3.01 1.51
CA GLN A 268 13.35 2.84 0.55
C GLN A 268 12.87 2.26 -0.78
N ASP A 269 11.95 1.29 -0.73
CA ASP A 269 11.28 0.76 -1.91
C ASP A 269 10.18 1.73 -2.38
N ALA A 270 10.39 2.33 -3.56
CA ALA A 270 9.48 3.30 -4.15
C ALA A 270 8.09 2.74 -4.46
N PHE A 271 7.94 1.43 -4.69
CA PHE A 271 6.65 0.81 -4.99
C PHE A 271 5.88 0.39 -3.75
N LEU A 272 6.51 0.27 -2.58
CA LEU A 272 5.91 -0.29 -1.36
C LEU A 272 4.56 0.35 -1.01
N GLU A 273 4.47 1.67 -1.09
CA GLU A 273 3.22 2.41 -0.86
C GLU A 273 2.08 1.94 -1.78
N ALA A 274 2.36 1.77 -3.07
CA ALA A 274 1.38 1.29 -4.04
C ALA A 274 0.97 -0.17 -3.74
N ARG A 275 1.95 -1.04 -3.41
CA ARG A 275 1.68 -2.47 -3.10
C ARG A 275 0.79 -2.63 -1.87
N VAL A 276 1.04 -1.85 -0.82
CA VAL A 276 0.18 -1.84 0.37
C VAL A 276 -1.22 -1.36 0.01
N HIS A 277 -1.36 -0.27 -0.73
CA HIS A 277 -2.68 0.18 -1.18
C HIS A 277 -3.41 -0.88 -2.02
N SER A 278 -2.71 -1.64 -2.88
CA SER A 278 -3.31 -2.74 -3.64
C SER A 278 -3.89 -3.84 -2.74
N VAL A 279 -3.18 -4.21 -1.66
CA VAL A 279 -3.70 -5.12 -0.63
C VAL A 279 -4.95 -4.54 0.01
N LEU A 280 -4.90 -3.28 0.46
CA LEU A 280 -6.02 -2.64 1.15
C LEU A 280 -7.27 -2.53 0.25
N LEU A 281 -7.10 -2.23 -1.04
CA LEU A 281 -8.19 -2.18 -2.01
C LEU A 281 -8.83 -3.56 -2.22
N GLY A 282 -8.02 -4.62 -2.34
CA GLY A 282 -8.52 -6.00 -2.44
C GLY A 282 -9.33 -6.43 -1.21
N GLN A 283 -8.82 -6.10 -0.03
CA GLN A 283 -9.46 -6.40 1.26
C GLN A 283 -10.75 -5.59 1.45
N LEU A 284 -10.74 -4.30 1.08
CA LEU A 284 -11.92 -3.44 1.11
C LEU A 284 -13.05 -3.98 0.23
N LEU A 285 -12.71 -4.48 -0.96
CA LEU A 285 -13.68 -5.07 -1.87
C LEU A 285 -14.25 -6.40 -1.33
N GLY A 286 -13.38 -7.28 -0.83
CA GLY A 286 -13.76 -8.64 -0.44
C GLY A 286 -14.37 -8.79 0.96
N LEU A 287 -14.06 -7.89 1.90
CA LEU A 287 -14.48 -8.00 3.31
C LEU A 287 -15.60 -7.04 3.72
N CYS A 288 -15.87 -5.99 2.94
CA CYS A 288 -16.81 -4.94 3.34
C CYS A 288 -18.15 -5.01 2.58
N PRO A 289 -19.22 -4.39 3.11
CA PRO A 289 -20.50 -4.28 2.41
C PRO A 289 -20.47 -3.18 1.33
N PRO A 290 -21.10 -3.39 0.15
CA PRO A 290 -21.03 -2.47 -0.99
C PRO A 290 -21.43 -1.01 -0.72
N ILE A 291 -22.43 -0.80 0.15
CA ILE A 291 -23.00 0.52 0.43
C ILE A 291 -22.00 1.45 1.12
N ALA A 292 -21.08 0.90 1.92
CA ALA A 292 -20.09 1.66 2.67
C ALA A 292 -18.73 1.80 1.96
N GLN A 293 -18.56 1.11 0.82
CA GLN A 293 -17.29 1.07 0.07
C GLN A 293 -17.08 2.30 -0.83
N SER A 294 -18.13 2.78 -1.50
CA SER A 294 -17.97 3.61 -2.72
C SER A 294 -17.17 4.91 -2.55
N SER A 295 -17.33 5.63 -1.44
CA SER A 295 -16.57 6.87 -1.21
C SER A 295 -15.13 6.61 -0.76
N ILE A 296 -14.91 5.57 0.04
CA ILE A 296 -13.58 5.20 0.57
C ILE A 296 -12.72 4.58 -0.53
N VAL A 297 -13.32 3.73 -1.37
CA VAL A 297 -12.63 3.11 -2.50
C VAL A 297 -12.06 4.17 -3.44
N ALA A 298 -12.87 5.17 -3.82
CA ALA A 298 -12.43 6.23 -4.73
C ALA A 298 -11.21 6.99 -4.19
N GLU A 299 -11.19 7.27 -2.89
CA GLU A 299 -10.07 7.98 -2.24
C GLU A 299 -8.79 7.13 -2.19
N ILE A 300 -8.89 5.84 -1.82
CA ILE A 300 -7.73 4.95 -1.78
C ILE A 300 -7.21 4.66 -3.20
N ILE A 301 -8.08 4.57 -4.21
CA ILE A 301 -7.66 4.47 -5.62
C ILE A 301 -6.81 5.68 -6.02
N GLU A 302 -7.20 6.89 -5.61
CA GLU A 302 -6.41 8.08 -5.91
C GLU A 302 -5.06 8.07 -5.18
N TRP A 303 -5.03 7.70 -3.91
CA TRP A 303 -3.75 7.53 -3.18
C TRP A 303 -2.85 6.48 -3.83
N HIS A 304 -3.41 5.35 -4.25
CA HIS A 304 -2.69 4.33 -5.01
C HIS A 304 -2.11 4.90 -6.30
N ARG A 305 -2.89 5.68 -7.06
CA ARG A 305 -2.43 6.30 -8.31
C ARG A 305 -1.31 7.30 -8.07
N GLU A 306 -1.45 8.16 -7.07
CA GLU A 306 -0.43 9.14 -6.71
C GLU A 306 0.88 8.42 -6.33
N ALA A 307 0.80 7.39 -5.48
CA ALA A 307 1.94 6.58 -5.06
C ALA A 307 2.62 5.89 -6.24
N ASN A 308 1.84 5.19 -7.07
CA ASN A 308 2.33 4.46 -8.23
C ASN A 308 2.92 5.39 -9.29
N GLY A 309 2.28 6.55 -9.54
CA GLY A 309 2.82 7.57 -10.44
C GLY A 309 4.16 8.12 -9.97
N ARG A 310 4.33 8.38 -8.68
CA ARG A 310 5.62 8.77 -8.09
C ARG A 310 6.66 7.66 -8.25
N ALA A 311 6.29 6.41 -7.98
CA ALA A 311 7.18 5.26 -8.09
C ALA A 311 7.70 5.06 -9.52
N ILE A 312 6.80 5.05 -10.51
CA ILE A 312 7.14 4.91 -11.94
C ILE A 312 7.99 6.09 -12.42
N LEU A 313 7.70 7.32 -11.98
CA LEU A 313 8.50 8.49 -12.33
C LEU A 313 9.93 8.39 -11.75
N ARG A 314 10.07 8.00 -10.47
CA ARG A 314 11.38 7.78 -9.84
C ARG A 314 12.14 6.66 -10.56
N LEU A 315 11.47 5.57 -10.91
CA LEU A 315 12.06 4.48 -11.67
C LEU A 315 12.52 4.96 -13.06
N ASN A 316 11.71 5.74 -13.78
CA ASN A 316 12.09 6.27 -15.09
C ASN A 316 13.39 7.08 -15.02
N GLN A 317 13.53 7.93 -13.99
CA GLN A 317 14.73 8.72 -13.72
C GLN A 317 15.93 7.85 -13.33
N ALA A 318 15.73 6.85 -12.47
CA ALA A 318 16.77 5.91 -12.07
C ALA A 318 17.25 5.07 -13.27
N LEU A 319 16.33 4.66 -14.14
CA LEU A 319 16.63 4.01 -15.41
C LEU A 319 17.33 4.94 -16.40
N ASP A 320 17.45 6.25 -16.18
CA ASP A 320 18.30 7.10 -17.01
C ASP A 320 19.71 7.19 -16.44
N SER A 321 19.83 7.36 -15.13
CA SER A 321 21.09 7.60 -14.43
C SER A 321 21.90 6.33 -14.13
N ASP A 322 21.23 5.21 -13.89
CA ASP A 322 21.85 3.95 -13.47
C ASP A 322 21.47 2.79 -14.39
N ARG A 323 22.48 2.12 -14.95
CA ARG A 323 22.30 0.93 -15.79
C ARG A 323 21.79 -0.28 -14.99
N ASN A 324 22.04 -0.29 -13.69
CA ASN A 324 21.73 -1.39 -12.77
C ASN A 324 20.58 -1.04 -11.82
N ALA A 325 19.77 -0.02 -12.13
CA ALA A 325 18.68 0.46 -11.29
C ALA A 325 17.65 -0.60 -10.81
N LEU A 326 17.59 -1.77 -11.46
CA LEU A 326 16.70 -2.88 -11.08
C LEU A 326 17.41 -4.02 -10.34
N LEU A 327 18.73 -3.96 -10.13
CA LEU A 327 19.51 -5.03 -9.51
C LEU A 327 19.76 -4.74 -8.03
N ASP A 328 19.65 -5.77 -7.18
CA ASP A 328 20.05 -5.70 -5.76
C ASP A 328 21.50 -6.18 -5.54
N ALA A 329 22.23 -6.45 -6.62
CA ALA A 329 23.64 -6.85 -6.64
C ALA A 329 23.92 -8.20 -5.96
N GLY A 330 23.03 -9.17 -6.14
CA GLY A 330 23.15 -10.53 -5.59
C GLY A 330 22.80 -11.64 -6.57
N PHE A 331 23.16 -12.88 -6.24
CA PHE A 331 22.77 -14.07 -7.02
C PHE A 331 21.24 -14.28 -7.05
N SER A 332 20.53 -13.75 -6.05
CA SER A 332 19.06 -13.74 -6.01
C SER A 332 18.44 -13.04 -7.22
N ASP A 333 19.12 -12.06 -7.83
CA ASP A 333 18.61 -11.35 -9.00
C ASP A 333 18.37 -12.28 -10.21
N LEU A 334 19.03 -13.45 -10.28
CA LEU A 334 18.77 -14.44 -11.32
C LEU A 334 17.34 -14.99 -11.27
N TYR A 335 16.74 -15.02 -10.07
CA TYR A 335 15.36 -15.46 -9.85
C TYR A 335 14.40 -14.29 -9.64
N GLU A 336 14.81 -13.28 -8.88
CA GLU A 336 13.95 -12.18 -8.43
C GLU A 336 13.80 -11.06 -9.47
N LEU A 337 14.79 -10.82 -10.35
CA LEU A 337 14.67 -9.77 -11.37
C LEU A 337 13.54 -10.02 -12.37
N PRO A 338 13.34 -11.23 -12.92
CA PRO A 338 12.18 -11.53 -13.78
C PRO A 338 10.83 -11.25 -13.09
N ILE A 339 10.73 -11.56 -11.79
CA ILE A 339 9.54 -11.28 -10.97
C ILE A 339 9.35 -9.78 -10.83
N ARG A 340 10.40 -9.06 -10.44
CA ARG A 340 10.39 -7.59 -10.28
C ARG A 340 10.00 -6.87 -11.57
N ILE A 341 10.49 -7.32 -12.72
CA ILE A 341 10.11 -6.77 -14.02
C ILE A 341 8.61 -6.97 -14.27
N SER A 342 8.09 -8.17 -14.03
CA SER A 342 6.66 -8.45 -14.18
C SER A 342 5.80 -7.63 -13.22
N ASP A 343 6.25 -7.42 -11.98
CA ASP A 343 5.57 -6.56 -11.00
C ASP A 343 5.52 -5.11 -11.49
N ILE A 344 6.65 -4.56 -11.94
CA ILE A 344 6.73 -3.20 -12.47
C ILE A 344 5.76 -3.03 -13.65
N PHE A 345 5.73 -4.00 -14.57
CA PHE A 345 4.77 -4.02 -15.66
C PHE A 345 3.32 -4.08 -15.16
N GLY A 346 3.02 -4.89 -14.15
CA GLY A 346 1.72 -4.93 -13.49
C GLY A 346 1.33 -3.57 -12.90
N TYR A 347 2.23 -2.88 -12.20
CA TYR A 347 1.97 -1.56 -11.64
C TYR A 347 1.86 -0.47 -12.71
N CYS A 348 2.64 -0.54 -13.78
CA CYS A 348 2.46 0.29 -14.98
C CYS A 348 1.05 0.12 -15.56
N ALA A 349 0.58 -1.12 -15.66
CA ALA A 349 -0.77 -1.42 -16.12
C ALA A 349 -1.84 -0.86 -15.17
N LEU A 350 -1.72 -1.09 -13.87
CA LEU A 350 -2.66 -0.55 -12.87
C LEU A 350 -2.71 0.98 -12.88
N LEU A 351 -1.59 1.68 -13.13
CA LEU A 351 -1.62 3.15 -13.23
C LEU A 351 -2.54 3.62 -14.37
N LEU A 352 -2.57 2.91 -15.49
CA LEU A 352 -3.43 3.22 -16.63
C LEU A 352 -4.87 2.74 -16.41
N ILE A 353 -5.08 1.55 -15.85
CA ILE A 353 -6.42 1.03 -15.53
C ILE A 353 -7.11 1.91 -14.48
N GLY A 354 -6.34 2.46 -13.53
CA GLY A 354 -6.79 3.41 -12.51
C GLY A 354 -7.26 4.76 -13.06
N GLN A 355 -7.06 5.03 -14.35
CA GLN A 355 -7.58 6.21 -15.01
C GLN A 355 -8.81 5.86 -15.85
N ARG A 356 -9.95 6.48 -15.52
CA ARG A 356 -11.16 6.39 -16.38
C ARG A 356 -10.86 6.86 -17.80
N THR A 357 -10.01 7.89 -17.92
CA THR A 357 -9.45 8.37 -19.18
C THR A 357 -7.95 8.58 -18.98
N PRO A 358 -7.09 7.69 -19.50
CA PRO A 358 -5.64 7.83 -19.37
C PRO A 358 -5.13 9.14 -19.98
N SER A 359 -4.29 9.86 -19.25
CA SER A 359 -3.62 11.04 -19.81
C SER A 359 -2.49 10.61 -20.75
N ILE A 360 -2.30 11.34 -21.84
CA ILE A 360 -1.21 11.09 -22.80
C ILE A 360 0.15 11.10 -22.10
N GLN A 361 0.33 11.98 -21.11
CA GLN A 361 1.56 12.08 -20.33
C GLN A 361 1.86 10.79 -19.56
N ILE A 362 0.85 10.19 -18.93
CA ILE A 362 1.02 8.96 -18.17
C ILE A 362 1.21 7.77 -19.10
N SER A 363 0.47 7.70 -20.22
CA SER A 363 0.68 6.68 -21.25
C SER A 363 2.12 6.73 -21.80
N ASN A 364 2.65 7.92 -22.09
CA ASN A 364 4.02 8.09 -22.56
C ASN A 364 5.06 7.69 -21.50
N LEU A 365 4.84 8.06 -20.23
CA LEU A 365 5.73 7.66 -19.13
C LEU A 365 5.79 6.14 -18.99
N VAL A 366 4.64 5.46 -19.03
CA VAL A 366 4.57 3.99 -18.94
C VAL A 366 5.28 3.33 -20.14
N TYR A 367 5.02 3.83 -21.35
CA TYR A 367 5.67 3.33 -22.55
C TYR A 367 7.21 3.48 -22.46
N GLU A 368 7.68 4.66 -22.07
CA GLU A 368 9.11 4.97 -21.95
C GLU A 368 9.81 4.06 -20.92
N VAL A 369 9.18 3.85 -19.75
CA VAL A 369 9.72 2.92 -18.75
C VAL A 369 9.81 1.51 -19.30
N ALA A 370 8.77 1.03 -19.99
CA ALA A 370 8.79 -0.31 -20.54
C ALA A 370 9.83 -0.49 -21.64
N GLU A 371 9.99 0.49 -22.53
CA GLU A 371 11.04 0.51 -23.55
C GLU A 371 12.44 0.50 -22.93
N LYS A 372 12.68 1.32 -21.89
CA LYS A 372 13.95 1.32 -21.15
C LYS A 372 14.24 -0.03 -20.49
N ILE A 373 13.22 -0.67 -19.91
CA ILE A 373 13.35 -2.00 -19.32
C ILE A 373 13.73 -3.02 -20.39
N LEU A 374 13.03 -3.09 -21.52
CA LEU A 374 13.36 -4.04 -22.58
C LEU A 374 14.75 -3.81 -23.16
N ARG A 375 15.13 -2.55 -23.36
CA ARG A 375 16.46 -2.20 -23.88
C ARG A 375 17.59 -2.62 -22.95
N ARG A 376 17.41 -2.51 -21.63
CA ARG A 376 18.47 -2.76 -20.64
C ARG A 376 18.45 -4.16 -20.05
N TYR A 377 17.25 -4.69 -19.82
CA TYR A 377 16.97 -5.93 -19.09
C TYR A 377 16.13 -6.91 -19.91
N GLY A 378 15.96 -6.72 -21.22
CA GLY A 378 15.13 -7.58 -22.05
C GLY A 378 15.50 -9.07 -21.99
N ASN A 379 16.75 -9.41 -21.71
CA ASN A 379 17.17 -10.81 -21.53
C ASN A 379 16.71 -11.43 -20.20
N SER A 380 16.24 -10.60 -19.27
CA SER A 380 15.60 -11.02 -18.01
C SER A 380 14.08 -11.06 -18.10
N VAL A 381 13.50 -10.76 -19.28
CA VAL A 381 12.09 -11.04 -19.57
C VAL A 381 12.00 -12.52 -19.95
N VAL A 382 11.89 -13.35 -18.92
CA VAL A 382 11.89 -14.82 -19.01
C VAL A 382 10.67 -15.39 -18.28
N ALA A 383 10.17 -16.52 -18.77
CA ALA A 383 9.07 -17.26 -18.17
C ALA A 383 9.61 -18.18 -17.07
N LEU A 384 9.63 -17.71 -15.83
CA LEU A 384 10.30 -18.39 -14.72
C LEU A 384 9.32 -18.99 -13.71
N THR A 385 8.40 -18.20 -13.19
CA THR A 385 7.49 -18.60 -12.11
C THR A 385 6.09 -18.03 -12.34
N ASP A 386 5.08 -18.76 -11.88
CA ASP A 386 3.70 -18.27 -11.89
C ASP A 386 3.51 -16.95 -11.11
N ASP A 387 4.42 -16.58 -10.20
CA ASP A 387 4.43 -15.25 -9.55
C ASP A 387 4.42 -14.08 -10.56
N GLN A 388 4.86 -14.31 -11.81
CA GLN A 388 4.91 -13.30 -12.88
C GLN A 388 3.60 -13.14 -13.65
N ALA A 389 2.68 -14.13 -13.55
CA ALA A 389 1.55 -14.26 -14.46
C ALA A 389 0.62 -13.03 -14.42
N THR A 390 0.31 -12.51 -13.23
CA THR A 390 -0.61 -11.36 -13.10
C THR A 390 -0.02 -10.08 -13.66
N GLY A 391 1.27 -9.84 -13.42
CA GLY A 391 1.98 -8.69 -13.94
C GLY A 391 1.95 -8.64 -15.47
N TYR A 392 2.28 -9.78 -16.11
CA TYR A 392 2.25 -9.87 -17.58
C TYR A 392 0.84 -9.84 -18.15
N LEU A 393 -0.14 -10.50 -17.53
CA LEU A 393 -1.54 -10.47 -17.98
C LEU A 393 -2.05 -9.03 -18.07
N LEU A 394 -1.85 -8.24 -17.01
CA LEU A 394 -2.30 -6.86 -16.96
C LEU A 394 -1.57 -6.00 -18.00
N PHE A 395 -0.25 -6.15 -18.11
CA PHE A 395 0.55 -5.29 -18.98
C PHE A 395 0.38 -5.59 -20.48
N LEU A 396 0.28 -6.87 -20.86
CA LEU A 396 0.05 -7.25 -22.26
C LEU A 396 -1.34 -6.80 -22.73
N GLU A 397 -2.35 -6.84 -21.87
CA GLU A 397 -3.67 -6.26 -22.19
C GLU A 397 -3.59 -4.74 -22.38
N ILE A 398 -2.77 -4.06 -21.58
CA ILE A 398 -2.53 -2.63 -21.74
C ILE A 398 -1.80 -2.31 -23.04
N CYS A 399 -0.79 -3.10 -23.42
CA CYS A 399 -0.11 -2.95 -24.70
C CYS A 399 -1.11 -3.06 -25.85
N ARG A 400 -1.98 -4.07 -25.81
CA ARG A 400 -3.02 -4.29 -26.83
C ARG A 400 -4.01 -3.14 -26.89
N THR A 401 -4.58 -2.72 -25.76
CA THR A 401 -5.60 -1.67 -25.71
C THR A 401 -5.07 -0.26 -26.03
N ASN A 402 -3.76 -0.03 -25.88
CA ASN A 402 -3.11 1.23 -26.24
C ASN A 402 -2.42 1.18 -27.63
N ASN A 403 -2.60 0.11 -28.40
CA ASN A 403 -1.96 -0.11 -29.70
C ASN A 403 -0.42 -0.11 -29.67
N TRP A 404 0.18 -0.58 -28.57
CA TRP A 404 1.62 -0.79 -28.43
C TRP A 404 2.01 -2.20 -28.90
N ALA A 405 1.61 -2.55 -30.12
CA ALA A 405 1.77 -3.90 -30.67
C ALA A 405 3.22 -4.39 -30.60
N ALA A 406 4.18 -3.59 -31.09
CA ALA A 406 5.60 -3.94 -31.08
C ALA A 406 6.12 -4.28 -29.67
N LEU A 407 5.70 -3.51 -28.66
CA LEU A 407 6.09 -3.73 -27.26
C LEU A 407 5.50 -5.03 -26.72
N GLY A 408 4.21 -5.27 -26.97
CA GLY A 408 3.52 -6.48 -26.55
C GLY A 408 4.08 -7.74 -27.23
N GLU A 409 4.35 -7.68 -28.53
CA GLU A 409 4.93 -8.76 -29.31
C GLU A 409 6.36 -9.09 -28.85
N GLU A 410 7.20 -8.09 -28.57
CA GLU A 410 8.56 -8.33 -28.07
C GLU A 410 8.53 -9.03 -26.70
N ILE A 411 7.66 -8.58 -25.79
CA ILE A 411 7.53 -9.20 -24.46
C ILE A 411 7.00 -10.63 -24.59
N ALA A 412 5.88 -10.83 -25.29
CA ALA A 412 5.27 -12.14 -25.47
C ALA A 412 6.22 -13.11 -26.20
N GLY A 413 6.95 -12.63 -27.21
CA GLY A 413 7.94 -13.42 -27.94
C GLY A 413 9.13 -13.86 -27.07
N ARG A 414 9.67 -12.97 -26.23
CA ARG A 414 10.75 -13.31 -25.28
C ARG A 414 10.29 -14.34 -24.24
N LEU A 415 9.10 -14.14 -23.68
CA LEU A 415 8.50 -15.08 -22.73
C LEU A 415 8.23 -16.45 -23.37
N TYR A 416 7.65 -16.47 -24.58
CA TYR A 416 7.39 -17.70 -25.31
C TYR A 416 8.70 -18.44 -25.65
N HIS A 417 9.71 -17.73 -26.13
CA HIS A 417 11.01 -18.33 -26.45
C HIS A 417 11.61 -19.05 -25.24
N ASP A 418 11.57 -18.41 -24.08
CA ASP A 418 12.08 -18.98 -22.85
C ASP A 418 11.20 -20.14 -22.33
N LEU A 419 9.88 -19.99 -22.37
CA LEU A 419 8.90 -21.05 -22.06
C LEU A 419 9.14 -22.30 -22.91
N HIS A 420 9.30 -22.13 -24.22
CA HIS A 420 9.57 -23.20 -25.18
C HIS A 420 10.87 -23.93 -24.86
N ARG A 421 11.96 -23.19 -24.61
CA ARG A 421 13.27 -23.76 -24.23
C ARG A 421 13.22 -24.58 -22.95
N ASN A 422 12.25 -24.30 -22.08
CA ASN A 422 12.08 -24.97 -20.80
C ASN A 422 10.86 -25.92 -20.79
N PHE A 423 10.45 -26.39 -21.97
CA PHE A 423 9.38 -27.39 -22.15
C PHE A 423 8.05 -27.00 -21.49
N ALA A 424 7.69 -25.72 -21.59
CA ALA A 424 6.51 -25.12 -20.98
C ALA A 424 6.39 -25.28 -19.45
N ARG A 425 7.53 -25.36 -18.76
CA ARG A 425 7.59 -25.47 -17.31
C ARG A 425 7.85 -24.11 -16.68
N CYS A 426 6.91 -23.67 -15.85
CA CYS A 426 7.07 -22.53 -14.95
C CYS A 426 7.05 -23.02 -13.50
N ALA A 427 7.90 -22.43 -12.67
CA ALA A 427 7.96 -22.73 -11.26
C ALA A 427 6.67 -22.28 -10.55
N ASP A 428 6.35 -22.94 -9.44
CA ASP A 428 5.19 -22.63 -8.60
C ASP A 428 5.38 -21.30 -7.84
N TYR A 429 4.27 -20.78 -7.32
CA TYR A 429 4.22 -19.54 -6.56
C TYR A 429 5.09 -19.58 -5.30
N SER A 430 5.78 -18.48 -5.01
CA SER A 430 6.38 -18.23 -3.70
C SER A 430 7.30 -19.36 -3.18
N LEU A 431 8.13 -19.92 -4.08
CA LEU A 431 9.12 -20.93 -3.72
C LEU A 431 10.11 -20.44 -2.66
N SER A 432 10.55 -21.36 -1.78
CA SER A 432 11.64 -21.09 -0.85
C SER A 432 12.98 -20.95 -1.58
N ALA A 433 13.94 -20.22 -0.99
CA ALA A 433 15.25 -19.96 -1.59
C ALA A 433 15.98 -21.25 -2.07
N ASP A 434 15.90 -22.34 -1.30
CA ASP A 434 16.48 -23.63 -1.69
C ASP A 434 15.84 -24.17 -2.98
N LYS A 435 14.51 -24.07 -3.11
CA LYS A 435 13.78 -24.49 -4.31
C LYS A 435 14.04 -23.56 -5.50
N GLN A 436 14.15 -22.25 -5.26
CA GLN A 436 14.53 -21.28 -6.29
C GLN A 436 15.91 -21.62 -6.90
N PHE A 437 16.87 -21.99 -6.06
CA PHE A 437 18.20 -22.41 -6.52
C PHE A 437 18.12 -23.69 -7.38
N ILE A 438 17.29 -24.66 -6.99
CA ILE A 438 17.06 -25.88 -7.79
C ILE A 438 16.45 -25.53 -9.15
N VAL A 439 15.44 -24.65 -9.20
CA VAL A 439 14.86 -24.17 -10.47
C VAL A 439 15.96 -23.64 -11.38
N LEU A 440 16.80 -22.73 -10.87
CA LEU A 440 17.88 -22.16 -11.67
C LEU A 440 18.82 -23.26 -12.17
N GLY A 441 19.22 -24.21 -11.33
CA GLY A 441 20.05 -25.35 -11.72
C GLY A 441 19.44 -26.22 -12.82
N GLU A 442 18.18 -26.64 -12.66
CA GLU A 442 17.47 -27.50 -13.62
C GLU A 442 17.34 -26.82 -14.99
N ARG A 443 17.13 -25.50 -15.02
CA ARG A 443 17.05 -24.71 -16.27
C ARG A 443 18.38 -24.63 -17.01
N TYR A 444 19.52 -24.61 -16.31
CA TYR A 444 20.84 -24.58 -16.96
C TYR A 444 21.32 -25.98 -17.40
N GLU A 445 20.93 -27.03 -16.69
CA GLU A 445 21.34 -28.40 -17.01
C GLU A 445 20.46 -29.09 -18.07
N ASN A 446 19.39 -28.42 -18.53
CA ASN A 446 18.34 -29.00 -19.39
C ASN A 446 17.81 -30.33 -18.80
N SER A 447 17.64 -30.36 -17.48
CA SER A 447 17.20 -31.56 -16.79
C SER A 447 15.73 -31.85 -17.13
N TYR A 448 15.47 -33.04 -17.67
CA TYR A 448 14.10 -33.51 -17.90
C TYR A 448 13.39 -33.96 -16.61
N ALA A 449 14.09 -33.97 -15.47
CA ALA A 449 13.53 -34.40 -14.20
C ALA A 449 12.29 -33.59 -13.84
N LEU A 450 11.16 -34.27 -13.61
CA LEU A 450 9.90 -33.67 -13.20
C LEU A 450 9.86 -33.62 -11.68
N THR A 451 10.48 -32.60 -11.09
CA THR A 451 10.32 -32.33 -9.67
C THR A 451 8.95 -31.66 -9.47
N ARG A 452 7.89 -32.46 -9.27
CA ARG A 452 6.50 -31.98 -9.10
C ARG A 452 6.32 -30.96 -7.97
N GLU A 453 7.25 -30.89 -7.03
CA GLU A 453 7.21 -29.93 -5.91
C GLU A 453 7.77 -28.54 -6.27
N ILE A 454 8.22 -28.37 -7.51
CA ILE A 454 8.88 -27.15 -8.01
C ILE A 454 8.06 -26.50 -9.12
N TYR A 455 7.52 -27.31 -10.04
CA TYR A 455 6.78 -26.82 -11.21
C TYR A 455 5.27 -26.96 -11.04
N SER A 456 4.53 -25.92 -11.42
CA SER A 456 3.07 -25.93 -11.50
C SER A 456 2.58 -26.76 -12.68
N GLY A 457 1.46 -27.44 -12.49
CA GLY A 457 0.75 -28.14 -13.56
C GLY A 457 -0.74 -28.21 -13.25
N PRO A 458 -1.60 -27.36 -13.86
CA PRO A 458 -1.31 -26.34 -14.89
C PRO A 458 -0.57 -25.10 -14.36
N SER A 459 0.15 -24.39 -15.25
CA SER A 459 0.83 -23.12 -14.94
C SER A 459 0.01 -21.91 -15.41
N ASP A 460 -0.16 -20.94 -14.52
CA ASP A 460 -0.84 -19.68 -14.84
C ASP A 460 -0.02 -18.80 -15.78
N LEU A 461 1.30 -18.74 -15.60
CA LEU A 461 2.17 -17.97 -16.51
C LEU A 461 2.16 -18.56 -17.92
N THR A 462 2.20 -19.90 -18.03
CA THR A 462 2.09 -20.60 -19.32
C THR A 462 0.76 -20.27 -20.00
N THR A 463 -0.33 -20.27 -19.24
CA THR A 463 -1.65 -19.88 -19.73
C THR A 463 -1.64 -18.44 -20.25
N VAL A 464 -1.07 -17.50 -19.50
CA VAL A 464 -0.92 -16.10 -19.91
C VAL A 464 -0.12 -15.96 -21.20
N ILE A 465 1.05 -16.59 -21.29
CA ILE A 465 1.93 -16.50 -22.45
C ILE A 465 1.23 -17.02 -23.71
N LEU A 466 0.71 -18.26 -23.69
CA LEU A 466 0.07 -18.85 -24.86
C LEU A 466 -1.20 -18.08 -25.27
N SER A 467 -1.97 -17.58 -24.30
CA SER A 467 -3.13 -16.72 -24.57
C SER A 467 -2.73 -15.45 -25.30
N PHE A 468 -1.69 -14.75 -24.84
CA PHE A 468 -1.29 -13.48 -25.46
C PHE A 468 -0.53 -13.66 -26.76
N CYS A 469 0.20 -14.76 -26.96
CA CYS A 469 0.69 -15.15 -28.28
C CYS A 469 -0.46 -15.30 -29.27
N ALA A 470 -1.53 -15.98 -28.87
CA ALA A 470 -2.73 -16.11 -29.68
C ALA A 470 -3.47 -14.76 -29.86
N ILE A 471 -3.65 -13.94 -28.82
CA ILE A 471 -4.36 -12.66 -28.91
C ILE A 471 -3.59 -11.65 -29.79
N LEU A 472 -2.26 -11.64 -29.72
CA LEU A 472 -1.40 -10.73 -30.48
C LEU A 472 -1.12 -11.17 -31.93
N ASN A 473 -1.71 -12.28 -32.39
CA ASN A 473 -1.51 -12.83 -33.73
C ASN A 473 -0.06 -13.29 -34.02
N LEU A 474 0.61 -13.91 -33.03
CA LEU A 474 1.97 -14.43 -33.22
C LEU A 474 2.02 -15.81 -33.88
N ASP A 475 0.95 -16.20 -34.60
CA ASP A 475 0.75 -17.54 -35.17
C ASP A 475 1.94 -17.97 -36.04
N GLU A 476 2.39 -17.09 -36.95
CA GLU A 476 3.48 -17.37 -37.90
C GLU A 476 4.83 -17.65 -37.21
N ALA A 477 5.03 -17.12 -36.00
CA ALA A 477 6.28 -17.27 -35.26
C ALA A 477 6.28 -18.49 -34.31
N ILE A 478 5.10 -19.03 -34.00
CA ILE A 478 4.90 -19.92 -32.85
C ILE A 478 4.26 -21.25 -33.22
N ASP A 479 3.32 -21.27 -34.18
CA ASP A 479 2.52 -22.47 -34.47
C ASP A 479 3.37 -23.70 -34.81
N ASP A 480 4.44 -23.52 -35.58
CA ASP A 480 5.35 -24.61 -35.98
C ASP A 480 6.12 -25.21 -34.79
N THR A 481 6.33 -24.44 -33.72
CA THR A 481 7.07 -24.86 -32.53
C THR A 481 6.18 -25.36 -31.39
N LEU A 482 4.85 -25.18 -31.47
CA LEU A 482 3.93 -25.64 -30.41
C LEU A 482 3.97 -27.16 -30.19
N ILE A 483 4.28 -27.94 -31.23
CA ILE A 483 4.42 -29.40 -31.13
C ILE A 483 5.53 -29.82 -30.14
N GLU A 484 6.55 -28.98 -29.92
CA GLU A 484 7.67 -29.31 -29.01
C GLU A 484 7.28 -29.21 -27.53
N ILE A 485 6.16 -28.54 -27.24
CA ILE A 485 5.58 -28.42 -25.91
C ILE A 485 4.19 -29.07 -25.85
N ASP A 486 3.95 -30.12 -26.66
CA ASP A 486 2.70 -30.89 -26.66
C ASP A 486 2.32 -31.39 -25.25
N HIS A 487 1.02 -31.60 -25.04
CA HIS A 487 0.44 -32.01 -23.75
C HIS A 487 0.67 -31.01 -22.60
N THR A 488 0.89 -29.75 -22.94
CA THR A 488 0.92 -28.66 -21.97
C THR A 488 -0.50 -28.25 -21.59
N PRO A 489 -0.89 -28.37 -20.30
CA PRO A 489 -2.18 -27.87 -19.84
C PRO A 489 -2.13 -26.36 -19.60
N VAL A 490 -3.17 -25.66 -20.08
CA VAL A 490 -3.46 -24.26 -19.74
C VAL A 490 -4.77 -24.19 -18.97
N ASN A 491 -4.90 -23.26 -18.02
CA ASN A 491 -6.05 -23.20 -17.13
C ASN A 491 -6.56 -21.78 -16.91
N TYR A 492 -7.87 -21.61 -17.10
CA TYR A 492 -8.56 -20.35 -16.82
C TYR A 492 -9.48 -20.54 -15.61
N PHE A 493 -9.12 -19.92 -14.49
CA PHE A 493 -9.98 -19.90 -13.32
C PHE A 493 -11.04 -18.81 -13.46
N ILE A 494 -12.32 -19.20 -13.44
CA ILE A 494 -13.47 -18.31 -13.49
C ILE A 494 -14.07 -18.23 -12.09
N PRO A 495 -13.82 -17.15 -11.33
CA PRO A 495 -14.34 -17.02 -9.98
C PRO A 495 -15.86 -16.82 -10.00
N THR A 496 -16.56 -17.43 -9.05
CA THR A 496 -18.00 -17.16 -8.83
C THR A 496 -18.21 -15.71 -8.39
N ARG A 497 -17.24 -15.14 -7.69
CA ARG A 497 -17.24 -13.76 -7.17
C ARG A 497 -15.89 -13.09 -7.39
N VAL A 498 -15.82 -12.22 -8.39
CA VAL A 498 -14.60 -11.46 -8.74
C VAL A 498 -14.16 -10.55 -7.59
N GLU A 499 -15.08 -10.13 -6.71
CA GLU A 499 -14.79 -9.31 -5.53
C GLU A 499 -13.85 -9.97 -4.53
N GLN A 500 -13.72 -11.29 -4.59
CA GLN A 500 -12.91 -12.06 -3.65
C GLN A 500 -11.44 -12.22 -4.10
N LEU A 501 -11.07 -11.76 -5.30
CA LEU A 501 -9.71 -11.93 -5.84
C LEU A 501 -8.60 -11.32 -4.98
N GLY A 502 -8.93 -10.34 -4.13
CA GLY A 502 -8.00 -9.75 -3.18
C GLY A 502 -7.90 -10.46 -1.82
N LEU A 503 -8.60 -11.59 -1.64
CA LEU A 503 -8.62 -12.37 -0.40
C LEU A 503 -7.64 -13.57 -0.48
N CYS A 504 -6.98 -13.90 0.63
CA CYS A 504 -6.07 -15.01 0.79
C CYS A 504 -6.76 -16.37 0.94
N ARG A 505 -8.03 -16.40 1.33
CA ARG A 505 -8.82 -17.65 1.40
C ARG A 505 -9.04 -18.27 0.02
N ASP A 506 -9.40 -19.54 0.01
CA ASP A 506 -9.80 -20.23 -1.22
C ASP A 506 -11.03 -19.52 -1.84
N ILE A 507 -10.98 -19.30 -3.14
CA ILE A 507 -12.10 -18.72 -3.89
C ILE A 507 -12.87 -19.85 -4.57
N GLU A 508 -14.18 -19.78 -4.47
CA GLU A 508 -15.07 -20.64 -5.25
C GLU A 508 -15.10 -20.20 -6.71
N GLY A 509 -14.96 -21.15 -7.62
CA GLY A 509 -14.97 -20.88 -9.05
C GLY A 509 -14.86 -22.16 -9.86
N THR A 510 -14.76 -22.00 -11.18
CA THR A 510 -14.64 -23.11 -12.13
C THR A 510 -13.31 -23.01 -12.85
N ASN A 511 -12.54 -24.09 -12.83
CA ASN A 511 -11.34 -24.23 -13.67
C ASN A 511 -11.74 -24.69 -15.07
N TYR A 512 -11.32 -23.92 -16.08
CA TYR A 512 -11.44 -24.26 -17.49
C TYR A 512 -10.06 -24.67 -17.99
N THR A 513 -9.77 -25.97 -17.93
CA THR A 513 -8.50 -26.53 -18.38
C THR A 513 -8.58 -26.95 -19.83
N LEU A 514 -7.62 -26.49 -20.64
CA LEU A 514 -7.43 -26.90 -22.03
C LEU A 514 -6.05 -27.55 -22.15
N MET A 515 -5.91 -28.49 -23.07
CA MET A 515 -4.68 -29.21 -23.33
C MET A 515 -4.18 -28.94 -24.74
N LEU A 516 -2.94 -28.44 -24.85
CA LEU A 516 -2.26 -28.34 -26.15
C LEU A 516 -2.10 -29.74 -26.76
N GLY A 517 -2.43 -29.85 -28.05
CA GLY A 517 -2.44 -31.10 -28.82
C GLY A 517 -3.67 -31.99 -28.63
N HIS A 518 -4.64 -31.57 -27.82
CA HIS A 518 -5.94 -32.23 -27.68
C HIS A 518 -7.12 -31.28 -27.86
N ASP A 519 -7.11 -30.13 -27.18
CA ASP A 519 -8.21 -29.15 -27.27
C ASP A 519 -7.89 -28.05 -28.29
N PHE A 520 -6.61 -27.70 -28.43
CA PHE A 520 -6.12 -26.76 -29.45
C PHE A 520 -4.74 -27.19 -29.94
N TRP A 521 -4.40 -26.87 -31.20
CA TRP A 521 -3.09 -27.17 -31.81
C TRP A 521 -2.34 -25.91 -32.25
N ARG A 522 -3.08 -24.85 -32.59
CA ARG A 522 -2.55 -23.59 -33.08
C ARG A 522 -3.07 -22.40 -32.30
N CYS A 523 -2.38 -21.27 -32.40
CA CYS A 523 -2.82 -20.00 -31.84
C CYS A 523 -4.24 -19.64 -32.26
N ILE A 524 -4.61 -19.85 -33.54
CA ILE A 524 -5.97 -19.60 -34.03
C ILE A 524 -7.06 -20.45 -33.33
N ASP A 525 -6.74 -21.70 -32.95
CA ASP A 525 -7.68 -22.59 -32.27
C ASP A 525 -7.91 -22.11 -30.83
N LEU A 526 -6.82 -21.81 -30.10
CA LEU A 526 -6.89 -21.27 -28.74
C LEU A 526 -7.67 -19.97 -28.70
N ARG A 527 -7.37 -19.08 -29.65
CA ARG A 527 -8.04 -17.80 -29.80
C ARG A 527 -9.54 -17.95 -30.01
N ARG A 528 -9.97 -18.90 -30.85
CA ARG A 528 -11.39 -19.19 -31.06
C ARG A 528 -12.07 -19.64 -29.76
N ILE A 529 -11.44 -20.52 -28.99
CA ILE A 529 -11.96 -20.99 -27.70
C ILE A 529 -12.04 -19.83 -26.70
N LEU A 530 -11.01 -18.98 -26.65
CA LEU A 530 -10.98 -17.78 -25.82
C LEU A 530 -12.16 -16.84 -26.11
N TYR A 531 -12.38 -16.49 -27.38
CA TYR A 531 -13.47 -15.59 -27.79
C TYR A 531 -14.87 -16.21 -27.59
N ALA A 532 -15.04 -17.49 -27.94
CA ALA A 532 -16.36 -18.12 -27.97
C ALA A 532 -16.82 -18.64 -26.60
N ASP A 533 -15.91 -19.21 -25.81
CA ASP A 533 -16.30 -20.01 -24.63
C ASP A 533 -15.86 -19.39 -23.31
N ILE A 534 -14.66 -18.81 -23.25
CA ILE A 534 -14.05 -18.35 -21.99
C ILE A 534 -14.41 -16.88 -21.70
N ALA A 535 -14.18 -15.98 -22.67
CA ALA A 535 -14.39 -14.55 -22.49
C ALA A 535 -15.83 -14.18 -22.08
N PRO A 536 -16.90 -14.75 -22.68
CA PRO A 536 -18.26 -14.42 -22.27
C PRO A 536 -18.54 -14.74 -20.79
N LYS A 537 -17.96 -15.84 -20.27
CA LYS A 537 -18.14 -16.27 -18.88
C LYS A 537 -17.41 -15.35 -17.91
N LEU A 538 -16.17 -14.96 -18.25
CA LEU A 538 -15.40 -13.98 -17.47
C LEU A 538 -16.06 -12.59 -17.45
N GLN A 539 -16.61 -12.17 -18.58
CA GLN A 539 -17.34 -10.90 -18.67
C GLN A 539 -18.64 -10.96 -17.86
N GLN A 540 -19.35 -12.09 -17.90
CA GLN A 540 -20.54 -12.32 -17.10
C GLN A 540 -20.24 -12.27 -15.59
N SER A 541 -19.17 -12.93 -15.12
CA SER A 541 -18.79 -12.92 -13.71
C SER A 541 -18.41 -11.54 -13.18
N ALA A 542 -17.97 -10.62 -14.05
CA ALA A 542 -17.62 -9.24 -13.69
C ALA A 542 -18.69 -8.21 -14.09
N SER A 543 -19.81 -8.62 -14.71
CA SER A 543 -20.78 -7.73 -15.35
C SER A 543 -21.47 -6.76 -14.40
N SER A 544 -21.69 -7.17 -13.15
CA SER A 544 -22.31 -6.37 -12.09
C SER A 544 -21.34 -5.39 -11.40
N LEU A 545 -20.04 -5.51 -11.67
CA LEU A 545 -19.03 -4.71 -10.98
C LEU A 545 -18.87 -3.32 -11.59
N SER A 546 -18.83 -2.31 -10.71
CA SER A 546 -18.41 -0.96 -11.09
C SER A 546 -16.94 -0.96 -11.55
N TRP A 547 -16.52 0.12 -12.21
CA TRP A 547 -15.13 0.31 -12.59
C TRP A 547 -14.19 0.27 -11.37
N GLU A 548 -14.59 0.88 -10.26
CA GLU A 548 -13.82 0.89 -9.01
C GLU A 548 -13.64 -0.53 -8.45
N ALA A 549 -14.70 -1.34 -8.44
CA ALA A 549 -14.64 -2.72 -7.98
C ALA A 549 -13.74 -3.59 -8.89
N ARG A 550 -13.83 -3.39 -10.21
CA ARG A 550 -12.94 -4.06 -11.18
C ARG A 550 -11.48 -3.67 -10.97
N PHE A 551 -11.19 -2.42 -10.66
CA PHE A 551 -9.84 -1.96 -10.34
C PHE A 551 -9.34 -2.58 -9.04
N CYS A 552 -10.16 -2.58 -7.97
CA CYS A 552 -9.78 -3.14 -6.67
C CYS A 552 -9.48 -4.64 -6.75
N ALA A 553 -10.29 -5.40 -7.49
CA ALA A 553 -10.07 -6.83 -7.71
C ALA A 553 -8.75 -7.11 -8.45
N ALA A 554 -8.39 -6.25 -9.41
CA ALA A 554 -7.15 -6.38 -10.18
C ALA A 554 -5.92 -6.01 -9.35
N ALA A 555 -6.03 -4.93 -8.57
CA ALA A 555 -4.99 -4.51 -7.64
C ALA A 555 -4.74 -5.59 -6.58
N GLY A 556 -5.80 -6.15 -5.99
CA GLY A 556 -5.71 -7.26 -5.06
C GLY A 556 -5.07 -8.51 -5.68
N ALA A 557 -5.46 -8.86 -6.91
CA ALA A 557 -4.87 -9.98 -7.64
C ALA A 557 -3.36 -9.78 -7.88
N LEU A 558 -2.93 -8.60 -8.33
CA LEU A 558 -1.50 -8.30 -8.52
C LEU A 558 -0.71 -8.37 -7.20
N ALA A 559 -1.32 -7.91 -6.09
CA ALA A 559 -0.67 -7.95 -4.79
C ALA A 559 -0.48 -9.38 -4.27
N LEU A 560 -1.42 -10.30 -4.52
CA LEU A 560 -1.33 -11.69 -4.05
C LEU A 560 -0.60 -12.62 -5.03
N ARG A 561 -0.53 -12.25 -6.30
CA ARG A 561 0.11 -12.92 -7.45
C ARG A 561 -0.46 -14.29 -7.84
N ASP A 562 -1.17 -14.96 -6.95
CA ASP A 562 -1.70 -16.33 -7.14
C ASP A 562 -3.02 -16.44 -7.89
N ARG A 563 -3.53 -15.32 -8.43
CA ARG A 563 -4.85 -15.26 -9.07
C ARG A 563 -4.79 -14.34 -10.26
N GLN A 564 -5.37 -14.81 -11.36
CA GLN A 564 -5.32 -14.10 -12.63
C GLN A 564 -6.62 -13.34 -12.90
N PRO A 565 -6.60 -11.99 -12.99
CA PRO A 565 -7.81 -11.19 -13.22
C PRO A 565 -8.21 -11.19 -14.70
N TRP A 566 -8.49 -12.39 -15.25
CA TRP A 566 -8.81 -12.61 -16.66
C TRP A 566 -9.99 -11.78 -17.18
N TYR A 567 -10.91 -11.33 -16.31
CA TYR A 567 -12.01 -10.43 -16.67
C TYR A 567 -11.55 -9.05 -17.18
N ILE A 568 -10.28 -8.68 -16.98
CA ILE A 568 -9.70 -7.44 -17.54
C ILE A 568 -9.44 -7.57 -19.03
N VAL A 569 -9.12 -8.76 -19.51
CA VAL A 569 -8.77 -8.97 -20.91
C VAL A 569 -10.02 -8.78 -21.77
N ARG A 570 -10.05 -7.69 -22.55
CA ARG A 570 -11.17 -7.38 -23.45
C ARG A 570 -11.02 -8.16 -24.74
N ILE A 571 -11.34 -9.44 -24.64
CA ILE A 571 -11.45 -10.39 -25.74
C ILE A 571 -12.75 -10.05 -26.48
#